data_AF-A0A256XKK3-F1
#
_entry.id   AF-A0A256XKK3-F1
#
_cell.length_a   1.000
_cell.length_b   1.000
_cell.length_c   1.000
_cell.angle_alpha   90.00
_cell.angle_beta   90.00
_cell.angle_gamma   90.00
#
_symmetry.space_group_name_H-M   'P 1'
#
loop_
_entity.id
_entity.type
_entity.pdbx_description
1 polymer ?
#
loop_
_entity_poly.entity_id
_entity_poly.type
_entity_poly.pdbx_seq_one_letter_code
_entity_poly.pdbx_strand_id
1 'polypeptide(L)'
;MGNSEKISIIDVTGKEGYEIYLYKCLSPMPFKIYKNRENYLRYAIPKGFRKKVLLFNGEAVGQIEYAPASASGYPIYGEKLLVMNCIWVLRKAKGHNFGLRLLKSMIQDQKMFDRVATIALENHWSPWMKKWQMEKLGFKPVDKITVKHKVKHREKCFKIFLMWLPIRENATPPKWDKTEMLKGVKFCMAHPLYNADRWKLEYVFEPCNDI
;
A
#
# COMPACT_ATOMS: atom_id res chain seq x y z
N MET A 1 -12.28 -9.00 36.40
CA MET A 1 -11.42 -7.87 36.01
C MET A 1 -11.14 -7.98 34.52
N GLY A 2 -11.80 -7.17 33.69
CA GLY A 2 -11.64 -7.23 32.23
C GLY A 2 -10.21 -6.81 31.85
N ASN A 3 -9.49 -7.69 31.17
CA ASN A 3 -8.17 -7.38 30.65
C ASN A 3 -8.33 -6.25 29.61
N SER A 4 -7.94 -5.02 29.94
CA SER A 4 -8.07 -3.88 29.02
C SER A 4 -7.22 -4.13 27.78
N GLU A 5 -7.85 -4.13 26.60
CA GLU A 5 -7.15 -4.27 25.34
C GLU A 5 -6.06 -3.20 25.18
N LYS A 6 -4.82 -3.63 24.94
CA LYS A 6 -3.67 -2.74 24.74
C LYS A 6 -3.44 -2.55 23.25
N ILE A 7 -3.63 -1.33 22.76
CA ILE A 7 -3.41 -0.97 21.36
C ILE A 7 -2.28 0.06 21.31
N SER A 8 -1.27 -0.18 20.48
CA SER A 8 -0.23 0.81 20.19
C SER A 8 0.13 0.82 18.71
N ILE A 9 0.56 1.98 18.21
CA ILE A 9 1.06 2.13 16.84
C ILE A 9 2.50 2.62 16.96
N ILE A 10 3.43 1.88 16.38
CA ILE A 10 4.86 2.17 16.42
C ILE A 10 5.30 2.52 15.01
N ASP A 11 5.99 3.66 14.86
CA ASP A 11 6.78 3.90 13.66
C ASP A 11 8.07 3.09 13.73
N VAL A 12 8.22 2.19 12.76
CA VAL A 12 9.35 1.25 12.71
C VAL A 12 10.45 1.73 11.77
N THR A 13 10.27 2.86 11.08
CA THR A 13 11.28 3.39 10.18
C THR A 13 12.44 4.00 10.97
N GLY A 14 13.64 3.46 10.75
CA GLY A 14 14.87 3.92 11.42
C GLY A 14 14.93 3.61 12.91
N LYS A 15 14.07 2.72 13.41
CA LYS A 15 14.02 2.34 14.82
C LYS A 15 14.74 1.02 15.04
N GLU A 16 15.76 1.05 15.89
CA GLU A 16 16.55 -0.11 16.26
C GLU A 16 15.68 -1.21 16.88
N GLY A 17 15.88 -2.46 16.44
CA GLY A 17 15.15 -3.64 16.91
C GLY A 17 13.81 -3.89 16.21
N TYR A 18 13.39 -3.02 15.28
CA TYR A 18 12.15 -3.15 14.50
C TYR A 18 12.39 -3.37 13.00
N GLU A 19 13.64 -3.56 12.58
CA GLU A 19 14.06 -3.69 11.18
C GLU A 19 13.34 -4.85 10.49
N ILE A 20 13.08 -5.94 11.22
CA ILE A 20 12.36 -7.09 10.67
C ILE A 20 11.01 -6.69 10.08
N TYR A 21 10.32 -5.71 10.68
CA TYR A 21 9.05 -5.20 10.16
C TYR A 21 9.23 -4.37 8.89
N LEU A 22 10.39 -3.76 8.64
CA LEU A 22 10.66 -3.07 7.37
C LEU A 22 10.80 -4.05 6.21
N TYR A 23 11.41 -5.21 6.43
CA TYR A 23 11.66 -6.19 5.38
C TYR A 23 10.57 -7.26 5.24
N LYS A 24 9.86 -7.56 6.34
CA LYS A 24 8.80 -8.57 6.39
C LYS A 24 7.41 -7.92 6.30
N CYS A 25 6.52 -8.56 5.54
CA CYS A 25 5.10 -8.24 5.57
C CYS A 25 4.40 -9.05 6.68
N LEU A 26 3.38 -8.48 7.32
CA LEU A 26 2.54 -9.25 8.25
C LEU A 26 1.68 -10.32 7.55
N SER A 27 1.52 -10.24 6.22
CA SER A 27 0.90 -11.31 5.43
C SER A 27 1.65 -12.64 5.67
N PRO A 28 0.95 -13.79 5.81
CA PRO A 28 1.57 -15.08 6.11
C PRO A 28 2.37 -15.59 4.89
N MET A 29 3.59 -15.09 4.75
CA MET A 29 4.52 -15.49 3.71
C MET A 29 5.89 -15.76 4.34
N PRO A 30 6.66 -16.74 3.82
CA PRO A 30 8.02 -16.98 4.27
C PRO A 30 8.84 -15.69 4.19
N PHE A 31 9.60 -15.41 5.25
CA PHE A 31 10.57 -14.31 5.19
C PHE A 31 11.66 -14.69 4.19
N LYS A 32 11.94 -13.78 3.26
CA LYS A 32 12.99 -13.93 2.28
C LYS A 32 13.67 -12.59 2.08
N ILE A 33 14.99 -12.59 2.15
CA ILE A 33 15.80 -11.42 1.81
C ILE A 33 15.51 -11.08 0.35
N TYR A 34 15.06 -9.85 0.13
CA TYR A 34 14.62 -9.39 -1.18
C TYR A 34 15.31 -8.08 -1.54
N LYS A 35 16.30 -8.18 -2.43
CA LYS A 35 17.18 -7.06 -2.81
C LYS A 35 16.43 -5.83 -3.30
N ASN A 36 15.31 -5.98 -4.04
CA ASN A 36 14.55 -4.82 -4.50
C ASN A 36 13.81 -4.12 -3.34
N ARG A 37 13.39 -4.83 -2.29
CA ARG A 37 12.86 -4.20 -1.07
C ARG A 37 13.95 -3.39 -0.38
N GLU A 38 15.14 -3.97 -0.21
CA GLU A 38 16.29 -3.30 0.39
C GLU A 38 16.68 -2.04 -0.40
N ASN A 39 16.84 -2.15 -1.72
CA ASN A 39 17.13 -1.03 -2.60
C ASN A 39 16.05 0.07 -2.50
N TYR A 40 14.77 -0.31 -2.49
CA TYR A 40 13.68 0.65 -2.33
C TYR A 40 13.74 1.36 -0.99
N LEU A 41 13.93 0.63 0.12
CA LEU A 41 14.03 1.21 1.45
C LEU A 41 15.23 2.17 1.57
N ARG A 42 16.40 1.78 1.06
CA ARG A 42 17.60 2.64 1.03
C ARG A 42 17.36 3.95 0.27
N TYR A 43 16.59 3.89 -0.83
CA TYR A 43 16.22 5.07 -1.60
C TYR A 43 15.13 5.93 -0.92
N ALA A 44 14.09 5.28 -0.37
CA ALA A 44 12.86 5.94 0.02
C ALA A 44 12.87 6.46 1.47
N ILE A 45 13.54 5.77 2.40
CA ILE A 45 13.66 6.19 3.80
C ILE A 45 14.24 7.61 3.93
N PRO A 46 15.39 7.95 3.33
CA PRO A 46 15.93 9.32 3.44
C PRO A 46 15.04 10.37 2.77
N LYS A 47 14.10 9.94 1.91
CA LYS A 47 13.12 10.80 1.23
C LYS A 47 11.75 10.82 1.90
N GLY A 48 11.65 10.34 3.15
CA GLY A 48 10.43 10.45 3.96
C GLY A 48 9.48 9.26 3.87
N PHE A 49 9.91 8.10 3.34
CA PHE A 49 9.17 6.85 3.52
C PHE A 49 9.01 6.55 5.00
N ARG A 50 7.84 6.06 5.40
CA ARG A 50 7.53 5.61 6.75
C ARG A 50 6.74 4.31 6.72
N LYS A 51 6.98 3.47 7.71
CA LYS A 51 6.18 2.28 8.01
C LYS A 51 5.76 2.31 9.46
N LYS A 52 4.47 2.12 9.70
CA LYS A 52 3.93 1.94 11.05
C LYS A 52 3.37 0.54 11.21
N VAL A 53 3.55 -0.01 12.41
CA VAL A 53 3.01 -1.31 12.83
C VAL A 53 2.06 -1.08 14.00
N LEU A 54 0.86 -1.67 13.91
CA LEU A 54 -0.12 -1.68 14.99
C LEU A 54 0.04 -2.98 15.79
N LEU A 55 0.31 -2.81 17.08
CA LEU A 55 0.32 -3.88 18.06
C LEU A 55 -1.04 -3.94 18.77
N PHE A 56 -1.57 -5.15 18.89
CA PHE A 56 -2.77 -5.46 19.66
C PHE A 56 -2.42 -6.53 20.68
N ASN A 57 -2.51 -6.20 21.97
CA ASN A 57 -2.09 -7.06 23.08
C ASN A 57 -0.64 -7.58 22.91
N GLY A 58 0.25 -6.72 22.44
CA GLY A 58 1.67 -7.02 22.21
C GLY A 58 1.98 -7.69 20.86
N GLU A 59 0.96 -8.11 20.10
CA GLU A 59 1.16 -8.78 18.81
C GLU A 59 0.98 -7.82 17.63
N ALA A 60 1.88 -7.89 16.64
CA ALA A 60 1.76 -7.14 15.39
C ALA A 60 0.61 -7.67 14.51
N VAL A 61 -0.47 -6.90 14.43
CA VAL A 61 -1.68 -7.28 13.69
C VAL A 61 -2.06 -6.34 12.56
N GLY A 62 -1.41 -5.19 12.45
CA GLY A 62 -1.66 -4.23 11.38
C GLY A 62 -0.38 -3.51 10.94
N GLN A 63 -0.37 -3.06 9.69
CA GLN A 63 0.72 -2.25 9.15
C GLN A 63 0.19 -1.24 8.13
N ILE A 64 0.90 -0.12 8.01
CA ILE A 64 0.72 0.86 6.94
C ILE A 64 2.09 1.34 6.47
N GLU A 65 2.29 1.46 5.17
CA GLU A 65 3.50 2.01 4.56
C GLU A 65 3.11 3.13 3.62
N TYR A 66 3.86 4.23 3.67
CA TYR A 66 3.59 5.41 2.89
C TYR A 66 4.87 6.20 2.64
N ALA A 67 4.86 7.02 1.61
CA ALA A 67 5.97 7.91 1.27
C ALA A 67 5.44 9.13 0.53
N PRO A 68 6.19 10.24 0.47
CA PRO A 68 5.94 11.30 -0.50
C PRO A 68 5.88 10.72 -1.91
N ALA A 69 5.11 11.32 -2.82
CA ALA A 69 4.95 10.84 -4.19
C ALA A 69 6.30 10.57 -4.91
N SER A 70 7.29 11.45 -4.73
CA SER A 70 8.65 11.30 -5.28
C SER A 70 9.46 10.11 -4.76
N ALA A 71 9.01 9.50 -3.67
CA ALA A 71 9.63 8.33 -3.02
C ALA A 71 8.69 7.12 -2.97
N SER A 72 7.49 7.22 -3.56
CA SER A 72 6.54 6.12 -3.61
C SER A 72 7.03 5.01 -4.54
N GLY A 73 6.63 3.78 -4.24
CA GLY A 73 6.82 2.66 -5.14
C GLY A 73 5.75 2.58 -6.24
N TYR A 74 4.74 3.46 -6.21
CA TYR A 74 3.76 3.60 -7.28
C TYR A 74 4.11 4.79 -8.19
N PRO A 75 3.79 4.70 -9.49
CA PRO A 75 3.95 5.81 -10.42
C PRO A 75 2.82 6.85 -10.28
N ILE A 76 2.59 7.30 -9.04
CA ILE A 76 1.59 8.31 -8.68
C ILE A 76 2.33 9.61 -8.38
N TYR A 77 1.87 10.72 -8.95
CA TYR A 77 2.54 12.02 -8.83
C TYR A 77 1.57 13.17 -8.55
N GLY A 78 2.13 14.21 -7.95
CA GLY A 78 1.44 15.43 -7.52
C GLY A 78 2.23 16.15 -6.43
N GLU A 79 2.03 17.46 -6.31
CA GLU A 79 2.64 18.26 -5.24
C GLU A 79 1.97 18.02 -3.89
N LYS A 80 2.71 18.12 -2.78
CA LYS A 80 2.16 17.93 -1.41
C LYS A 80 1.29 16.67 -1.27
N LEU A 81 1.64 15.63 -2.03
CA LEU A 81 0.93 14.36 -2.10
C LEU A 81 1.68 13.27 -1.34
N LEU A 82 1.00 12.66 -0.38
CA LEU A 82 1.43 11.44 0.28
C LEU A 82 0.83 10.24 -0.45
N VAL A 83 1.63 9.21 -0.72
CA VAL A 83 1.16 7.98 -1.33
C VAL A 83 1.21 6.85 -0.31
N MET A 84 0.05 6.27 -0.02
CA MET A 84 -0.05 5.07 0.80
C MET A 84 0.27 3.84 -0.06
N ASN A 85 1.45 3.28 0.13
CA ASN A 85 1.95 2.12 -0.60
C ASN A 85 1.22 0.83 -0.19
N CYS A 86 0.89 0.72 1.10
CA CYS A 86 0.33 -0.49 1.68
C CYS A 86 -0.50 -0.14 2.92
N ILE A 87 -1.62 -0.83 3.10
CA ILE A 87 -2.30 -0.95 4.38
C ILE A 87 -2.82 -2.38 4.53
N TRP A 88 -2.56 -3.02 5.67
CA TRP A 88 -3.01 -4.38 5.92
C TRP A 88 -3.31 -4.60 7.40
N VAL A 89 -4.41 -5.30 7.68
CA VAL A 89 -4.78 -5.75 9.02
C VAL A 89 -5.10 -7.24 8.95
N LEU A 90 -4.52 -8.02 9.85
CA LEU A 90 -4.75 -9.45 9.92
C LEU A 90 -6.22 -9.75 10.21
N ARG A 91 -6.74 -10.80 9.58
CA ARG A 91 -8.15 -11.22 9.74
C ARG A 91 -8.53 -11.45 11.20
N LYS A 92 -7.62 -11.99 12.02
CA LYS A 92 -7.82 -12.20 13.45
C LYS A 92 -8.07 -10.93 14.27
N ALA A 93 -7.68 -9.77 13.72
CA ALA A 93 -7.85 -8.47 14.34
C ALA A 93 -8.98 -7.64 13.71
N LYS A 94 -9.81 -8.26 12.84
CA LYS A 94 -10.98 -7.63 12.23
C LYS A 94 -11.98 -7.20 13.31
N GLY A 95 -12.70 -6.11 13.07
CA GLY A 95 -13.74 -5.58 13.97
C GLY A 95 -13.30 -4.38 14.80
N HIS A 96 -12.00 -4.14 14.96
CA HIS A 96 -11.46 -3.08 15.84
C HIS A 96 -11.19 -1.74 15.13
N ASN A 97 -11.60 -1.59 13.87
CA ASN A 97 -11.33 -0.41 13.03
C ASN A 97 -9.83 -0.05 12.90
N PHE A 98 -8.92 -1.03 13.01
CA PHE A 98 -7.48 -0.81 12.94
C PHE A 98 -6.99 -0.20 11.63
N GLY A 99 -7.65 -0.46 10.50
CA GLY A 99 -7.33 0.21 9.24
C GLY A 99 -7.53 1.74 9.32
N LEU A 100 -8.65 2.17 9.91
CA LEU A 100 -8.92 3.60 10.11
C LEU A 100 -7.96 4.22 11.12
N ARG A 101 -7.60 3.49 12.19
CA ARG A 101 -6.61 3.97 13.19
C ARG A 101 -5.22 4.16 12.57
N LEU A 102 -4.76 3.20 11.76
CA LEU A 102 -3.51 3.30 11.01
C LEU A 102 -3.51 4.50 10.05
N LEU A 103 -4.59 4.68 9.28
CA LEU A 103 -4.72 5.80 8.36
C LEU A 103 -4.70 7.16 9.08
N LYS A 104 -5.46 7.30 10.18
CA LYS A 104 -5.46 8.52 10.99
C LYS A 104 -4.06 8.82 11.55
N SER A 105 -3.38 7.79 12.06
CA SER A 105 -2.01 7.93 12.56
C SER A 105 -1.02 8.35 11.46
N MET A 106 -1.16 7.83 10.23
CA MET A 106 -0.36 8.29 9.09
C MET A 106 -0.60 9.78 8.79
N ILE A 107 -1.85 10.22 8.72
CA ILE A 107 -2.22 11.61 8.38
C ILE A 107 -1.74 12.59 9.46
N GLN A 108 -1.86 12.22 10.73
CA GLN A 108 -1.45 13.06 11.86
C GLN A 108 0.05 13.43 11.84
N ASP A 109 0.91 12.50 11.42
CA ASP A 109 2.36 12.70 11.35
C ASP A 109 2.80 13.56 10.16
N GLN A 110 1.94 13.75 9.16
CA GLN A 110 2.31 14.24 7.84
C GLN A 110 1.57 15.54 7.49
N LYS A 111 1.58 16.49 8.43
CA LYS A 111 0.83 17.77 8.33
C LYS A 111 1.19 18.63 7.11
N MET A 112 2.37 18.43 6.52
CA MET A 112 2.81 19.17 5.32
C MET A 112 2.10 18.73 4.03
N PHE A 113 1.45 17.56 4.03
CA PHE A 113 0.71 17.04 2.88
C PHE A 113 -0.76 17.47 2.97
N ASP A 114 -1.35 17.79 1.83
CA ASP A 114 -2.75 18.22 1.75
C ASP A 114 -3.69 17.14 1.20
N ARG A 115 -3.12 16.01 0.78
CA ARG A 115 -3.85 14.88 0.22
C ARG A 115 -3.09 13.57 0.31
N VAL A 116 -3.84 12.49 0.24
CA VAL A 116 -3.35 11.12 0.14
C VAL A 116 -3.84 10.49 -1.15
N ALA A 117 -2.98 9.71 -1.81
CA ALA A 117 -3.36 8.82 -2.89
C ALA A 117 -2.95 7.37 -2.59
N THR A 118 -3.61 6.44 -3.24
CA THR A 118 -3.24 5.03 -3.25
C THR A 118 -3.83 4.34 -4.48
N ILE A 119 -3.65 3.03 -4.59
CA ILE A 119 -4.36 2.20 -5.55
C ILE A 119 -5.45 1.40 -4.86
N ALA A 120 -6.47 0.98 -5.61
CA ALA A 120 -7.37 -0.08 -5.15
C ALA A 120 -7.72 -1.05 -6.27
N LEU A 121 -8.16 -2.24 -5.88
CA LEU A 121 -8.40 -3.37 -6.77
C LEU A 121 -9.86 -3.78 -6.72
N GLU A 122 -10.43 -4.01 -7.89
CA GLU A 122 -11.77 -4.60 -8.09
C GLU A 122 -11.62 -5.82 -8.99
N ASN A 123 -12.31 -6.92 -8.66
CA ASN A 123 -12.23 -8.22 -9.34
C ASN A 123 -10.85 -8.89 -9.35
N HIS A 124 -9.88 -8.38 -8.57
CA HIS A 124 -8.60 -9.05 -8.37
C HIS A 124 -8.73 -10.19 -7.34
N TRP A 125 -8.01 -11.30 -7.55
CA TRP A 125 -8.09 -12.50 -6.70
C TRP A 125 -7.47 -12.30 -5.30
N SER A 126 -6.65 -11.28 -5.11
CA SER A 126 -6.08 -10.96 -3.80
C SER A 126 -7.14 -10.36 -2.85
N PRO A 127 -7.14 -10.75 -1.56
CA PRO A 127 -8.02 -10.13 -0.57
C PRO A 127 -7.55 -8.72 -0.15
N TRP A 128 -6.42 -8.25 -0.67
CA TRP A 128 -5.74 -7.03 -0.25
C TRP A 128 -6.00 -5.85 -1.19
N MET A 129 -6.06 -4.63 -0.65
CA MET A 129 -6.30 -3.36 -1.37
C MET A 129 -7.64 -3.32 -2.11
N LYS A 130 -8.70 -3.94 -1.57
CA LYS A 130 -10.02 -3.94 -2.24
C LYS A 130 -10.61 -2.52 -2.31
N LYS A 131 -11.19 -2.16 -3.46
CA LYS A 131 -11.86 -0.87 -3.69
C LYS A 131 -12.81 -0.47 -2.56
N TRP A 132 -13.76 -1.33 -2.22
CA TRP A 132 -14.74 -1.03 -1.16
C TRP A 132 -14.10 -0.82 0.22
N GLN A 133 -12.93 -1.40 0.50
CA GLN A 133 -12.21 -1.17 1.75
C GLN A 133 -11.56 0.21 1.76
N MET A 134 -10.98 0.63 0.63
CA MET A 134 -10.41 1.97 0.49
C MET A 134 -11.52 3.04 0.57
N GLU A 135 -12.69 2.77 -0.01
CA GLU A 135 -13.86 3.65 0.11
C GLU A 135 -14.35 3.79 1.56
N LYS A 136 -14.36 2.70 2.33
CA LYS A 136 -14.66 2.76 3.78
C LYS A 136 -13.63 3.54 4.58
N LEU A 137 -12.40 3.68 4.08
CA LEU A 137 -11.37 4.53 4.67
C LEU A 137 -11.49 6.00 4.23
N GLY A 138 -12.49 6.35 3.40
CA GLY A 138 -12.77 7.70 2.94
C GLY A 138 -12.19 8.05 1.57
N PHE A 139 -11.45 7.14 0.94
CA PHE A 139 -10.92 7.39 -0.40
C PHE A 139 -12.02 7.37 -1.46
N LYS A 140 -11.86 8.18 -2.50
CA LYS A 140 -12.72 8.19 -3.69
C LYS A 140 -11.92 7.80 -4.93
N PRO A 141 -12.47 6.99 -5.85
CA PRO A 141 -11.80 6.70 -7.12
C PRO A 141 -11.80 7.96 -8.01
N VAL A 142 -10.66 8.25 -8.64
CA VAL A 142 -10.52 9.40 -9.56
C VAL A 142 -10.11 8.99 -10.98
N ASP A 143 -9.53 7.81 -11.14
CA ASP A 143 -9.17 7.22 -12.44
C ASP A 143 -9.08 5.69 -12.30
N LYS A 144 -9.05 4.97 -13.41
CA LYS A 144 -8.90 3.51 -13.44
C LYS A 144 -8.23 3.01 -14.74
N ILE A 145 -7.75 1.77 -14.67
CA ILE A 145 -7.38 0.94 -15.82
C ILE A 145 -7.92 -0.47 -15.62
N THR A 146 -8.41 -1.08 -16.70
CA THR A 146 -8.81 -2.49 -16.73
C THR A 146 -7.67 -3.30 -17.34
N VAL A 147 -7.20 -4.31 -16.61
CA VAL A 147 -6.03 -5.09 -16.99
C VAL A 147 -6.24 -6.57 -16.70
N LYS A 148 -5.42 -7.40 -17.34
CA LYS A 148 -5.21 -8.79 -16.95
C LYS A 148 -3.73 -9.05 -16.74
N HIS A 149 -3.41 -10.07 -15.98
CA HIS A 149 -2.02 -10.43 -15.70
C HIS A 149 -1.53 -11.41 -16.77
N LYS A 150 -0.33 -11.16 -17.32
CA LYS A 150 0.25 -11.97 -18.40
C LYS A 150 0.63 -13.40 -18.01
N VAL A 151 0.64 -13.72 -16.72
CA VAL A 151 1.16 -15.00 -16.18
C VAL A 151 0.16 -15.70 -15.28
N LYS A 152 -0.49 -14.98 -14.34
CA LYS A 152 -1.46 -15.55 -13.39
C LYS A 152 -2.88 -15.21 -13.82
N HIS A 153 -3.81 -16.15 -13.71
CA HIS A 153 -5.24 -15.90 -13.96
C HIS A 153 -5.47 -15.11 -15.25
N ARG A 154 -4.85 -15.58 -16.35
CA ARG A 154 -4.76 -14.86 -17.64
C ARG A 154 -6.15 -14.61 -18.25
N GLU A 155 -7.11 -15.41 -17.87
CA GLU A 155 -8.52 -15.36 -18.23
C GLU A 155 -9.33 -14.32 -17.43
N LYS A 156 -8.76 -13.75 -16.36
CA LYS A 156 -9.47 -12.83 -15.47
C LYS A 156 -8.98 -11.40 -15.62
N CYS A 157 -9.93 -10.52 -15.91
CA CYS A 157 -9.71 -9.09 -15.91
C CYS A 157 -10.06 -8.50 -14.55
N PHE A 158 -9.27 -7.52 -14.14
CA PHE A 158 -9.47 -6.78 -12.90
C PHE A 158 -9.16 -5.30 -13.15
N LYS A 159 -9.67 -4.45 -12.27
CA LYS A 159 -9.44 -3.00 -12.36
C LYS A 159 -8.47 -2.55 -11.29
N ILE A 160 -7.55 -1.69 -11.68
CA ILE A 160 -6.73 -0.89 -10.77
C ILE A 160 -7.32 0.51 -10.79
N PHE A 161 -7.68 1.02 -9.62
CA PHE A 161 -8.19 2.38 -9.43
C PHE A 161 -7.11 3.26 -8.83
N LEU A 162 -7.01 4.50 -9.30
CA LEU A 162 -6.34 5.57 -8.58
C LEU A 162 -7.32 6.12 -7.56
N MET A 163 -6.94 6.05 -6.29
CA MET A 163 -7.77 6.46 -5.16
C MET A 163 -7.22 7.74 -4.55
N TRP A 164 -8.11 8.64 -4.15
CA TRP A 164 -7.78 9.96 -3.63
C TRP A 164 -8.53 10.24 -2.33
N LEU A 165 -7.83 10.83 -1.36
CA LEU A 165 -8.38 11.35 -0.12
C LEU A 165 -7.86 12.78 0.09
N PRO A 166 -8.68 13.83 -0.09
CA PRO A 166 -8.29 15.19 0.27
C PRO A 166 -8.20 15.32 1.80
N ILE A 167 -7.13 15.94 2.28
CA ILE A 167 -6.97 16.34 3.70
C ILE A 167 -7.35 17.82 3.87
N ARG A 168 -7.13 18.65 2.84
CA ARG A 168 -7.50 20.08 2.81
C ARG A 168 -8.45 20.38 1.66
N GLU A 169 -9.27 21.43 1.80
CA GLU A 169 -10.35 21.77 0.86
C GLU A 169 -9.85 22.01 -0.58
N ASN A 170 -8.70 22.69 -0.74
CA ASN A 170 -8.16 23.06 -2.06
C ASN A 170 -7.23 22.00 -2.67
N ALA A 171 -7.20 20.78 -2.13
CA ALA A 171 -6.36 19.73 -2.65
C ALA A 171 -6.86 19.25 -4.02
N THR A 172 -5.95 19.12 -4.99
CA THR A 172 -6.29 18.62 -6.33
C THR A 172 -6.17 17.10 -6.42
N PRO A 173 -6.94 16.42 -7.28
CA PRO A 173 -6.79 14.99 -7.50
C PRO A 173 -5.36 14.61 -7.97
N PRO A 174 -4.83 13.46 -7.52
CA PRO A 174 -3.54 12.95 -7.98
C PRO A 174 -3.62 12.52 -9.45
N LYS A 175 -2.45 12.40 -10.08
CA LYS A 175 -2.29 11.76 -11.39
C LYS A 175 -1.36 10.55 -11.26
N TRP A 176 -1.36 9.70 -12.27
CA TRP A 176 -0.48 8.54 -12.34
C TRP A 176 -0.06 8.23 -13.77
N ASP A 177 1.04 7.51 -13.91
CA ASP A 177 1.46 6.95 -15.19
C ASP A 177 0.88 5.54 -15.32
N LYS A 178 -0.09 5.39 -16.23
CA LYS A 178 -0.77 4.12 -16.49
C LYS A 178 0.18 3.10 -17.13
N THR A 179 1.13 3.53 -17.96
CA THR A 179 2.11 2.67 -18.61
C THR A 179 3.09 2.11 -17.58
N GLU A 180 3.60 2.96 -16.69
CA GLU A 180 4.44 2.49 -15.58
C GLU A 180 3.66 1.58 -14.63
N MET A 181 2.36 1.82 -14.43
CA MET A 181 1.52 0.94 -13.60
C MET A 181 1.41 -0.49 -14.18
N LEU A 182 1.47 -0.65 -15.52
CA LEU A 182 1.47 -1.97 -16.16
C LEU A 182 2.74 -2.78 -15.86
N LYS A 183 3.84 -2.14 -15.44
CA LYS A 183 5.05 -2.84 -14.98
C LYS A 183 4.85 -3.60 -13.68
N GLY A 184 3.80 -3.26 -12.93
CA GLY A 184 3.60 -3.75 -11.57
C GLY A 184 4.65 -3.23 -10.61
N VAL A 185 4.69 -3.77 -9.40
CA VAL A 185 5.60 -3.29 -8.36
C VAL A 185 6.71 -4.28 -8.06
N LYS A 186 7.90 -3.75 -7.74
CA LYS A 186 9.05 -4.55 -7.29
C LYS A 186 9.49 -4.24 -5.86
N PHE A 187 8.85 -3.30 -5.18
CA PHE A 187 9.25 -2.92 -3.82
C PHE A 187 8.74 -3.87 -2.73
N CYS A 188 7.83 -4.80 -3.03
CA CYS A 188 7.24 -5.72 -2.05
C CYS A 188 6.74 -7.01 -2.71
N MET A 189 7.29 -8.16 -2.29
CA MET A 189 6.89 -9.48 -2.81
C MET A 189 5.47 -9.89 -2.44
N ALA A 190 4.95 -9.38 -1.31
CA ALA A 190 3.59 -9.67 -0.87
C ALA A 190 2.54 -8.91 -1.68
N HIS A 191 2.95 -7.86 -2.39
CA HIS A 191 2.03 -6.93 -3.01
C HIS A 191 1.15 -7.63 -4.07
N PRO A 192 -0.15 -7.32 -4.17
CA PRO A 192 -1.03 -7.97 -5.15
C PRO A 192 -0.55 -7.74 -6.59
N LEU A 193 0.07 -6.59 -6.83
CA LEU A 193 0.62 -6.18 -8.12
C LEU A 193 2.11 -6.53 -8.30
N TYR A 194 2.64 -7.48 -7.52
CA TYR A 194 4.06 -7.83 -7.54
C TYR A 194 4.50 -8.38 -8.91
N ASN A 195 5.49 -7.73 -9.53
CA ASN A 195 6.18 -8.22 -10.71
C ASN A 195 7.44 -9.01 -10.30
N ALA A 196 7.35 -10.34 -10.34
CA ALA A 196 8.44 -11.20 -9.93
C ALA A 196 9.56 -11.25 -10.98
N ASP A 197 10.81 -11.04 -10.56
CA ASP A 197 11.97 -11.01 -11.48
C ASP A 197 12.13 -12.30 -12.31
N ARG A 198 11.69 -13.45 -11.77
CA ARG A 198 11.70 -14.74 -12.49
C ARG A 198 10.90 -14.74 -13.80
N TRP A 199 9.92 -13.84 -13.94
CA TRP A 199 9.12 -13.74 -15.15
C TRP A 199 9.84 -13.01 -16.28
N LYS A 200 10.89 -12.23 -15.96
CA LYS A 200 11.63 -11.42 -16.93
C LYS A 200 10.73 -10.52 -17.79
N LEU A 201 9.64 -10.02 -17.20
CA LEU A 201 8.69 -9.12 -17.85
C LEU A 201 8.95 -7.68 -17.43
N GLU A 202 9.04 -6.79 -18.42
CA GLU A 202 8.96 -5.35 -18.16
C GLU A 202 7.55 -4.98 -17.72
N TYR A 203 6.54 -5.37 -18.51
CA TYR A 203 5.11 -5.16 -18.23
C TYR A 203 4.46 -6.47 -17.83
N VAL A 204 4.07 -6.61 -16.56
CA VAL A 204 3.42 -7.82 -16.02
C VAL A 204 1.91 -7.84 -16.28
N PHE A 205 1.34 -6.67 -16.52
CA PHE A 205 -0.05 -6.47 -16.90
C PHE A 205 -0.17 -6.05 -18.36
N GLU A 206 -1.31 -6.35 -18.95
CA GLU A 206 -1.73 -5.85 -20.25
C GLU A 206 -3.16 -5.33 -20.17
N PRO A 207 -3.54 -4.34 -21.00
CA PRO A 207 -4.92 -3.92 -21.10
C PRO A 207 -5.84 -5.12 -21.32
N CYS A 208 -6.92 -5.17 -20.56
CA CYS A 208 -8.00 -6.08 -20.85
C CYS A 208 -9.15 -5.28 -21.45
N ASN A 209 -9.47 -5.60 -22.70
CA ASN A 209 -10.69 -5.14 -23.32
C ASN A 209 -11.81 -6.04 -22.77
N ASP A 210 -12.87 -5.43 -22.26
CA ASP A 210 -14.07 -6.16 -21.88
C ASP A 210 -14.56 -6.91 -23.14
N ILE A 211 -14.57 -8.26 -23.09
CA ILE A 211 -15.27 -9.09 -24.07
C ILE A 211 -16.75 -9.12 -23.65
#